data_AF-A0A948JMZ2-F1
#
_entry.id   AF-A0A948JMZ2-F1
#
_cell.length_a   1.000
_cell.length_b   1.000
_cell.length_c   1.000
_cell.angle_alpha   90.00
_cell.angle_beta   90.00
_cell.angle_gamma   90.00
#
_symmetry.space_group_name_H-M   'P 1'
#
loop_
_entity.id
_entity.type
_entity.pdbx_description
1 polymer ?
#
loop_
_entity_poly.entity_id
_entity_poly.type
_entity_poly.pdbx_seq_one_letter_code
_entity_poly.pdbx_strand_id
1 'polypeptide(L)'
;MLHGRSDYLSALSTPLILWLLTIPVFVSAQASTLIPSSGTLGTCNFRTGTIHADCVPVYIGYLIEILFMLIGAFFFIMILLSGYQIAVGSLAGGEGLSSGLQRLKWAILGFMISAFSFFIIAFFISALGFGT
;
A
#
# COMPACT_ATOMS: atom_id res chain seq x y z
N MET A 1 36.21 -30.17 -19.53
CA MET A 1 36.53 -29.03 -18.64
C MET A 1 35.30 -28.12 -18.46
N LEU A 2 34.18 -28.65 -17.94
CA LEU A 2 32.92 -27.90 -17.76
C LEU A 2 32.38 -27.99 -16.32
N HIS A 3 33.24 -28.32 -15.36
CA HIS A 3 32.84 -28.56 -13.96
C HIS A 3 32.96 -27.31 -13.06
N GLY A 4 33.54 -26.21 -13.54
CA GLY A 4 33.86 -25.05 -12.69
C GLY A 4 32.83 -23.92 -12.68
N ARG A 5 31.75 -23.94 -13.49
CA ARG A 5 30.83 -22.79 -13.61
C ARG A 5 29.70 -22.80 -12.56
N SER A 6 29.43 -23.94 -11.92
CA SER A 6 28.36 -24.09 -10.92
C SER A 6 28.71 -23.50 -9.56
N ASP A 7 30.01 -23.42 -9.23
CA ASP A 7 30.48 -23.02 -7.89
C ASP A 7 30.53 -21.50 -7.68
N TYR A 8 30.51 -20.72 -8.77
CA TYR A 8 30.54 -19.25 -8.69
C TYR A 8 29.17 -18.64 -8.41
N LEU A 9 28.08 -19.34 -8.73
CA LEU A 9 26.71 -18.86 -8.52
C LEU A 9 26.26 -19.01 -7.04
N SER A 10 26.80 -19.99 -6.33
CA SER A 10 26.53 -20.22 -4.90
C SER A 10 27.36 -19.30 -3.98
N ALA A 11 28.52 -18.82 -4.45
CA ALA A 11 29.39 -17.91 -3.69
C ALA A 11 28.91 -16.44 -3.71
N LEU A 12 28.13 -16.03 -4.73
CA LEU A 12 27.65 -14.66 -4.86
C LEU A 12 26.31 -14.41 -4.13
N SER A 13 25.55 -15.46 -3.81
CA SER A 13 24.22 -15.34 -3.17
C SER A 13 24.30 -15.05 -1.66
N THR A 14 25.33 -15.58 -0.99
CA THR A 14 25.52 -15.44 0.47
C THR A 14 25.87 -14.02 0.95
N PRO A 15 26.74 -13.23 0.29
CA PRO A 15 27.03 -11.87 0.76
C PRO A 15 25.87 -10.89 0.51
N LEU A 16 25.06 -11.12 -0.54
CA LEU A 16 23.94 -10.24 -0.90
C LEU A 16 22.75 -10.38 0.05
N ILE A 17 22.47 -11.60 0.50
CA ILE A 17 21.45 -11.89 1.52
C ILE A 17 21.84 -11.27 2.87
N LEU A 18 23.13 -11.30 3.22
CA LEU A 18 23.62 -10.69 4.46
C LEU A 18 23.51 -9.16 4.45
N TRP A 19 23.69 -8.52 3.28
CA TRP A 19 23.56 -7.07 3.09
C TRP A 19 22.11 -6.57 3.17
N LEU A 20 21.15 -7.39 2.74
CA LEU A 20 19.71 -7.09 2.81
C LEU A 20 19.15 -7.15 4.25
N LEU A 21 19.78 -7.93 5.13
CA LEU A 21 19.38 -8.06 6.53
C LEU A 21 19.84 -6.91 7.43
N THR A 22 20.80 -6.09 6.96
CA THR A 22 21.38 -4.99 7.73
C THR A 22 20.78 -3.63 7.42
N ILE A 23 19.71 -3.53 6.63
CA ILE A 23 19.03 -2.23 6.44
C ILE A 23 18.26 -1.94 7.73
N PRO A 24 18.66 -0.95 8.55
CA PRO A 24 17.83 -0.52 9.65
C PRO A 24 16.58 0.14 9.05
N VAL A 25 15.49 -0.61 9.00
CA VAL A 25 14.17 -0.05 8.75
C VAL A 25 13.80 0.77 9.97
N PHE A 26 14.19 2.05 9.96
CA PHE A 26 13.65 3.05 10.87
C PHE A 26 12.19 3.28 10.46
N VAL A 27 11.32 2.36 10.86
CA VAL A 27 9.88 2.60 10.86
C VAL A 27 9.61 3.58 11.98
N SER A 28 9.66 4.87 11.65
CA SER A 28 8.97 5.89 12.44
C SER A 28 7.48 5.62 12.27
N ALA A 29 6.90 4.84 13.19
CA ALA A 29 5.47 4.78 13.36
C ALA A 29 5.00 6.16 13.83
N GLN A 30 4.76 7.08 12.89
CA GLN A 30 3.93 8.22 13.18
C GLN A 30 2.55 7.64 13.46
N ALA A 31 2.15 7.64 14.73
CA ALA A 31 0.81 7.26 15.11
C ALA A 31 -0.12 8.24 14.39
N SER A 32 -0.68 7.82 13.26
CA SER A 32 -1.84 8.45 12.66
C SER A 32 -2.95 8.31 13.67
N THR A 33 -3.01 9.27 14.58
CA THR A 33 -4.10 9.40 15.52
C THR A 33 -5.37 9.56 14.70
N LEU A 34 -6.41 8.79 15.05
CA LEU A 34 -7.73 8.84 14.41
C LEU A 34 -8.34 10.25 14.47
N ILE A 35 -7.77 11.13 15.29
CA ILE A 35 -8.05 12.56 15.38
C ILE A 35 -6.80 13.32 14.89
N PRO A 36 -6.90 14.25 13.94
CA PRO A 36 -5.74 15.02 13.50
C PRO A 36 -5.13 15.79 14.66
N SER A 37 -3.82 16.05 14.61
CA SER A 37 -3.07 16.72 15.68
C SER A 37 -3.59 18.13 16.03
N SER A 38 -4.28 18.77 15.08
CA SER A 38 -4.99 20.04 15.27
C SER A 38 -6.32 19.90 16.02
N GLY A 39 -6.91 18.70 16.02
CA GLY A 39 -8.26 18.44 16.55
C GLY A 39 -9.39 19.02 15.70
N THR A 40 -9.09 19.61 14.55
CA THR A 40 -10.04 20.31 13.68
C THR A 40 -10.12 19.64 12.31
N LEU A 41 -11.32 19.31 11.85
CA LEU A 41 -11.58 18.91 10.46
C LEU A 41 -12.67 19.79 9.88
N GLY A 42 -12.33 20.63 8.90
CA GLY A 42 -13.24 21.65 8.38
C GLY A 42 -13.68 22.63 9.47
N THR A 43 -14.99 22.82 9.61
CA THR A 43 -15.62 23.64 10.66
C THR A 43 -15.77 22.92 12.00
N CYS A 44 -15.44 21.63 12.06
CA CYS A 44 -15.67 20.77 13.22
C CYS A 44 -14.43 20.66 14.10
N ASN A 45 -14.61 20.83 15.41
CA ASN A 45 -13.53 20.71 16.39
C ASN A 45 -13.81 19.56 17.36
N PHE A 46 -13.05 18.47 17.18
CA PHE A 46 -13.11 17.23 17.95
C PHE A 46 -12.35 17.31 19.27
N ARG A 47 -11.50 18.35 19.46
CA ARG A 47 -10.77 18.58 20.69
C ARG A 47 -11.56 19.40 21.70
N THR A 48 -12.44 20.29 21.24
CA THR A 48 -13.30 21.13 22.09
C THR A 48 -14.69 20.55 22.34
N GLY A 49 -15.05 19.45 21.66
CA GLY A 49 -16.34 18.76 21.83
C GLY A 49 -17.52 19.38 21.07
N THR A 50 -17.25 20.33 20.16
CA THR A 50 -18.29 20.96 19.32
C THR A 50 -18.57 20.08 18.10
N ILE A 51 -19.27 18.97 18.32
CA ILE A 51 -19.66 18.01 17.27
C ILE A 51 -21.11 18.27 16.87
N HIS A 52 -21.33 18.55 15.59
CA HIS A 52 -22.66 18.64 14.98
C HIS A 52 -22.89 17.46 14.02
N ALA A 53 -24.14 17.21 13.63
CA ALA A 53 -24.48 16.13 12.69
C ALA A 53 -23.74 16.23 11.34
N ASP A 54 -23.41 17.46 10.93
CA ASP A 54 -22.65 17.76 9.72
C ASP A 54 -21.16 17.34 9.80
N CYS A 55 -20.63 17.12 11.00
CA CYS A 55 -19.24 16.69 11.20
C CYS A 55 -19.01 15.21 10.85
N VAL A 56 -20.07 14.41 10.78
CA VAL A 56 -20.00 12.99 10.47
C VAL A 56 -19.46 12.73 9.06
N PRO A 57 -20.04 13.29 7.97
CA PRO A 57 -19.52 13.08 6.62
C PRO A 57 -18.07 13.58 6.45
N VAL A 58 -17.71 14.71 7.08
CA VAL A 58 -16.34 15.27 7.04
C VAL A 58 -15.34 14.32 7.69
N TYR A 59 -15.69 13.74 8.84
CA TYR A 59 -14.83 12.77 9.53
C TYR A 59 -14.70 11.45 8.74
N ILE A 60 -15.78 10.99 8.11
CA ILE A 60 -15.74 9.80 7.23
C ILE A 60 -14.80 10.03 6.04
N GLY A 61 -14.83 11.22 5.43
CA GLY A 61 -13.88 11.58 4.36
C GLY A 61 -12.42 11.46 4.79
N TYR A 62 -12.11 11.96 5.99
CA TYR A 62 -10.76 11.84 6.57
C TYR A 62 -10.34 10.40 6.83
N LEU A 63 -11.23 9.55 7.36
CA LEU A 63 -10.93 8.14 7.55
C LEU A 63 -10.70 7.39 6.24
N ILE A 64 -11.46 7.74 5.19
CA ILE A 64 -11.28 7.15 3.85
C ILE A 64 -9.89 7.51 3.31
N GLU A 65 -9.43 8.75 3.47
CA GLU A 65 -8.09 9.17 3.02
C GLU A 65 -6.98 8.38 3.71
N ILE A 66 -7.06 8.19 5.03
CA ILE A 66 -6.11 7.37 5.79
C ILE A 66 -6.10 5.92 5.30
N LEU A 67 -7.28 5.32 5.13
CA LEU A 67 -7.39 3.94 4.66
C LEU A 67 -6.86 3.79 3.23
N PHE A 68 -7.14 4.75 2.36
CA PHE A 68 -6.66 4.74 0.98
C PHE A 68 -5.14 4.88 0.90
N MET A 69 -4.54 5.71 1.77
CA MET A 69 -3.07 5.82 1.88
C MET A 69 -2.44 4.48 2.29
N LEU A 70 -3.04 3.79 3.29
CA LEU A 70 -2.57 2.48 3.74
C LEU A 70 -2.70 1.42 2.64
N ILE A 71 -3.85 1.35 1.98
CA ILE A 71 -4.14 0.38 0.91
C ILE A 71 -3.23 0.65 -0.30
N GLY A 72 -3.03 1.92 -0.65
CA GLY A 72 -2.09 2.34 -1.70
C GLY A 72 -0.65 1.94 -1.41
N ALA A 73 -0.20 2.05 -0.16
CA ALA A 73 1.13 1.60 0.24
C ALA A 73 1.30 0.07 0.09
N PHE A 74 0.32 -0.72 0.56
CA PHE A 74 0.34 -2.18 0.37
C PHE A 74 0.31 -2.57 -1.10
N PHE A 75 -0.51 -1.90 -1.90
CA PHE A 75 -0.58 -2.11 -3.35
C PHE A 75 0.77 -1.82 -4.03
N PHE A 76 1.42 -0.73 -3.67
CA PHE A 76 2.73 -0.36 -4.21
C PHE A 76 3.81 -1.39 -3.88
N ILE A 77 3.85 -1.90 -2.64
CA ILE A 77 4.78 -2.96 -2.23
C ILE A 77 4.55 -4.24 -3.06
N MET A 78 3.28 -4.63 -3.25
CA MET A 78 2.94 -5.82 -4.05
C MET A 78 3.37 -5.67 -5.52
N ILE A 79 3.23 -4.47 -6.10
CA ILE A 79 3.73 -4.19 -7.45
C ILE A 79 5.25 -4.32 -7.50
N LEU A 80 6.00 -3.77 -6.53
CA LEU A 80 7.45 -3.87 -6.50
C LEU A 80 7.93 -5.32 -6.40
N LEU A 81 7.35 -6.11 -5.50
CA LEU A 81 7.68 -7.53 -5.34
C LEU A 81 7.35 -8.34 -6.60
N SER A 82 6.21 -8.08 -7.22
CA SER A 82 5.81 -8.71 -8.48
C SER A 82 6.75 -8.32 -9.63
N GLY A 83 7.11 -7.04 -9.74
CA GLY A 83 8.05 -6.55 -10.76
C GLY A 83 9.43 -7.19 -10.63
N TYR A 84 9.94 -7.32 -9.41
CA TYR A 84 11.18 -8.03 -9.13
C TYR A 84 11.09 -9.52 -9.54
N GLN A 85 9.99 -10.18 -9.19
CA GLN A 85 9.78 -11.60 -9.54
C GLN A 85 9.70 -11.82 -11.05
N ILE A 86 9.10 -10.90 -11.80
CA ILE A 86 9.04 -10.94 -13.28
C ILE A 86 10.44 -10.73 -13.87
N ALA A 87 11.18 -9.73 -13.38
CA ALA A 87 12.51 -9.41 -13.88
C ALA A 87 13.48 -10.61 -13.71
N VAL A 88 13.53 -11.19 -12.52
CA VAL A 88 14.38 -12.36 -12.22
C VAL A 88 13.83 -13.65 -12.84
N GLY A 89 12.51 -13.83 -12.86
CA GLY A 89 11.84 -14.99 -13.43
C GLY A 89 12.01 -15.13 -14.94
N SER A 90 12.22 -14.02 -15.66
CA SER A 90 12.53 -14.03 -17.09
C SER A 90 13.91 -14.63 -17.41
N LEU A 91 14.84 -14.56 -16.46
CA LEU A 91 16.21 -15.07 -16.59
C LEU A 91 16.35 -16.53 -16.15
N ALA A 92 15.42 -17.03 -15.31
CA ALA A 92 15.49 -18.31 -14.62
C ALA A 92 14.57 -19.42 -15.20
N GLY A 93 14.23 -19.37 -16.49
CA GLY A 93 13.49 -20.45 -17.17
C GLY A 93 11.96 -20.29 -17.22
N GLY A 94 11.43 -19.11 -16.92
CA GLY A 94 10.04 -18.73 -17.26
C GLY A 94 8.97 -18.98 -16.18
N GLU A 95 9.19 -19.88 -15.22
CA GLU A 95 8.22 -20.13 -14.13
C GLU A 95 8.00 -18.92 -13.20
N GLY A 96 9.05 -18.11 -12.96
CA GLY A 96 8.91 -16.89 -12.15
C GLY A 96 8.11 -15.78 -12.84
N LEU A 97 8.03 -15.80 -14.17
CA LEU A 97 7.36 -14.78 -14.97
C LEU A 97 5.82 -14.93 -14.89
N SER A 98 5.31 -16.15 -15.00
CA SER A 98 3.86 -16.41 -14.89
C SER A 98 3.34 -16.15 -13.48
N SER A 99 4.08 -16.58 -12.45
CA SER A 99 3.76 -16.33 -11.05
C SER A 99 3.77 -14.83 -10.71
N GLY A 100 4.76 -14.10 -11.20
CA GLY A 100 4.87 -12.66 -11.02
C GLY A 100 3.69 -11.91 -11.65
N LEU A 101 3.31 -12.24 -12.89
CA LEU A 101 2.15 -11.64 -13.57
C LEU A 101 0.83 -11.96 -12.88
N GLN A 102 0.66 -13.18 -12.36
CA GLN A 102 -0.53 -13.54 -11.61
C GLN A 102 -0.63 -12.73 -10.32
N ARG A 103 0.46 -12.59 -9.57
CA ARG A 103 0.50 -11.70 -8.38
C ARG A 103 0.19 -10.25 -8.73
N LEU A 104 0.71 -9.74 -9.85
CA LEU A 104 0.40 -8.38 -10.31
C LEU A 104 -1.09 -8.18 -10.55
N LYS A 105 -1.72 -9.13 -11.24
CA LYS A 105 -3.16 -9.10 -11.52
C LYS A 105 -3.99 -9.08 -10.25
N TRP A 106 -3.66 -9.91 -9.25
CA TRP A 106 -4.37 -9.93 -7.98
C TRP A 106 -4.19 -8.63 -7.18
N ALA A 107 -2.99 -8.05 -7.20
CA ALA A 107 -2.73 -6.75 -6.57
C ALA A 107 -3.57 -5.64 -7.20
N ILE A 108 -3.61 -5.56 -8.54
CA ILE A 108 -4.39 -4.57 -9.28
C ILE A 108 -5.89 -4.78 -9.05
N LEU A 109 -6.37 -6.03 -9.08
CA LEU A 109 -7.78 -6.33 -8.86
C LEU A 109 -8.23 -5.94 -7.45
N GLY A 110 -7.43 -6.25 -6.43
CA GLY A 110 -7.71 -5.84 -5.05
C GLY A 110 -7.75 -4.33 -4.88
N PHE A 111 -6.81 -3.61 -5.50
CA PHE A 111 -6.79 -2.15 -5.49
C PHE A 111 -8.01 -1.54 -6.19
N MET A 112 -8.39 -2.09 -7.36
CA MET A 112 -9.57 -1.63 -8.10
C MET A 112 -10.86 -1.82 -7.30
N ILE A 113 -11.06 -3.00 -6.70
CA ILE A 113 -12.23 -3.29 -5.87
C ILE A 113 -12.31 -2.33 -4.68
N SER A 114 -11.18 -2.06 -4.03
CA SER A 114 -11.11 -1.10 -2.93
C SER A 114 -11.45 0.33 -3.40
N ALA A 115 -10.88 0.76 -4.53
CA ALA A 115 -11.17 2.08 -5.10
C ALA A 115 -12.66 2.25 -5.48
N PHE A 116 -13.28 1.23 -6.07
CA PHE A 116 -14.71 1.24 -6.38
C PHE A 116 -15.58 1.31 -5.12
N SER A 117 -15.19 0.63 -4.04
CA SER A 117 -15.92 0.71 -2.76
C SER A 117 -15.93 2.13 -2.20
N PHE A 118 -14.80 2.84 -2.24
CA PHE A 118 -14.72 4.24 -1.80
C PHE A 118 -15.44 5.19 -2.76
N PHE A 119 -15.40 4.92 -4.06
CA PHE A 119 -16.12 5.70 -5.06
C PHE A 119 -17.64 5.67 -4.80
N ILE A 120 -18.19 4.52 -4.44
CA ILE A 120 -19.60 4.39 -4.08
C ILE A 120 -19.92 5.28 -2.86
N ILE A 121 -19.08 5.27 -1.82
CA ILE A 121 -19.28 6.08 -0.62
C ILE A 121 -19.23 7.58 -0.96
N ALA A 122 -18.26 8.01 -1.77
CA ALA A 122 -18.15 9.40 -2.23
C ALA A 122 -19.37 9.83 -3.06
N PHE A 123 -19.90 8.92 -3.90
CA PHE A 123 -21.13 9.14 -4.66
C PHE A 123 -22.33 9.35 -3.73
N PHE A 124 -22.50 8.53 -2.69
CA PHE A 124 -23.58 8.70 -1.71
C PHE A 124 -23.47 10.01 -0.94
N ILE A 125 -22.27 10.39 -0.48
CA ILE A 125 -22.05 11.66 0.24
C ILE A 125 -22.45 12.85 -0.66
N SER A 126 -22.03 12.80 -1.93
CA SER A 126 -22.36 13.82 -2.93
C SER A 126 -23.87 13.85 -3.24
N ALA A 127 -24.48 12.68 -3.44
CA ALA A 127 -25.90 12.56 -3.79
C ALA A 127 -26.85 13.02 -2.67
N LEU A 128 -26.42 12.93 -1.41
CA LEU A 128 -27.17 13.39 -0.25
C LEU A 128 -27.01 14.89 0.04
N GLY A 129 -26.23 15.63 -0.76
CA GLY A 129 -26.08 17.08 -0.63
C GLY A 129 -25.20 17.54 0.54
N PHE A 130 -24.49 16.62 1.21
CA PHE A 130 -23.49 16.95 2.23
C PHE A 130 -22.12 17.33 1.65
N GLY A 131 -22.04 17.52 0.32
CA GLY A 131 -20.83 17.80 -0.44
C GLY A 131 -20.72 19.25 -0.91
N THR A 132 -21.05 20.22 -0.05
CA THR A 132 -20.72 21.64 -0.25
C THR A 132 -19.75 22.12 0.83
#